data_AF-A0A6G7ZPM3-F1
#
_entry.id   AF-A0A6G7ZPM3-F1
#
_cell.length_a   1.000
_cell.length_b   1.000
_cell.length_c   1.000
_cell.angle_alpha   90.00
_cell.angle_beta   90.00
_cell.angle_gamma   90.00
#
_symmetry.space_group_name_H-M   'P 1'
#
loop_
_entity.id
_entity.type
_entity.pdbx_description
1 polymer ?
#
loop_
_entity_poly.entity_id
_entity_poly.type
_entity_poly.pdbx_seq_one_letter_code
_entity_poly.pdbx_strand_id
1 'polypeptide(L)'
;MTIPEDDSGRASSLPTPVLPVICDSCRAQGAAGEGQFAEVGDILHFAPVPRRPQVGNWTPDQQRAFIVALAITGSPKRAGIAIGRDDRGAMKLRTAKGGESFSKAWDAALAIFAEKEKAAERERTKGRLEARAGRHGSAGPSGRSKEDQEADLAREREDYEAARARIRDRLLRARRLYLFTLCADEAKQAAWEALCGPVDWARALEMKPQDNEPYPVRMVEPDMLLTAEGGCIPDMVGCGRDRGQEYVAACDEARETGEEGPAVRRLFGCAITPSELPL
;
A
#
# COMPACT_ATOMS: atom_id res chain seq x y z
N MET A 1 -17.99 13.45 -69.96
CA MET A 1 -16.63 13.44 -69.39
C MET A 1 -16.74 13.02 -67.94
N THR A 2 -16.73 11.72 -67.70
CA THR A 2 -16.79 11.11 -66.37
C THR A 2 -15.37 10.74 -65.96
N ILE A 3 -14.94 11.30 -64.84
CA ILE A 3 -13.66 10.99 -64.17
C ILE A 3 -13.80 9.58 -63.59
N PRO A 4 -12.88 8.64 -63.84
CA PRO A 4 -12.88 7.38 -63.12
C PRO A 4 -12.20 7.58 -61.76
N GLU A 5 -12.91 7.13 -60.71
CA GLU A 5 -12.44 7.15 -59.33
C GLU A 5 -11.23 6.22 -59.14
N ASP A 6 -10.29 6.72 -58.37
CA ASP A 6 -9.05 6.10 -57.91
C ASP A 6 -9.40 5.00 -56.88
N ASP A 7 -9.51 3.75 -57.35
CA ASP A 7 -9.62 2.56 -56.51
C ASP A 7 -8.25 2.30 -55.87
N SER A 8 -8.04 2.92 -54.72
CA SER A 8 -6.89 2.72 -53.85
C SER A 8 -6.81 1.26 -53.39
N GLY A 9 -6.17 0.44 -54.22
CA GLY A 9 -5.19 -0.57 -53.83
C GLY A 9 -5.50 -1.35 -52.55
N ARG A 10 -6.56 -2.16 -52.61
CA ARG A 10 -6.80 -3.35 -51.79
C ARG A 10 -5.48 -3.99 -51.33
N ALA A 11 -5.21 -3.95 -50.02
CA ALA A 11 -4.10 -4.66 -49.41
C ALA A 11 -4.10 -6.12 -49.89
N SER A 12 -3.02 -6.52 -50.56
CA SER A 12 -2.82 -7.85 -51.10
C SER A 12 -2.93 -8.88 -49.98
N SER A 13 -4.08 -9.57 -49.89
CA SER A 13 -4.31 -10.65 -48.94
C SER A 13 -3.48 -11.85 -49.38
N LEU A 14 -2.21 -11.88 -48.96
CA LEU A 14 -1.38 -13.06 -49.13
C LEU A 14 -2.08 -14.24 -48.43
N PRO A 15 -2.18 -15.42 -49.08
CA PRO A 15 -2.83 -16.58 -48.49
C PRO A 15 -2.10 -16.96 -47.20
N THR A 16 -2.86 -17.12 -46.10
CA THR A 16 -2.32 -17.55 -44.81
C THR A 16 -1.65 -18.92 -44.98
N PRO A 17 -0.33 -19.04 -44.75
CA PRO A 17 0.31 -20.34 -44.79
C PRO A 17 -0.23 -21.18 -43.63
N VAL A 18 -0.89 -22.29 -43.97
CA VAL A 18 -1.42 -23.26 -43.00
C VAL A 18 -0.24 -24.00 -42.39
N LEU A 19 0.31 -23.45 -41.30
CA LEU A 19 1.36 -24.09 -40.52
C LEU A 19 0.70 -25.04 -39.51
N PRO A 20 1.03 -26.35 -39.53
CA PRO A 20 0.58 -27.27 -38.49
C PRO A 20 1.26 -26.93 -37.16
N VAL A 21 0.47 -26.79 -36.11
CA VAL A 21 0.91 -26.45 -34.74
C VAL A 21 0.49 -27.57 -33.80
N ILE A 22 1.38 -27.94 -32.88
CA ILE A 22 1.10 -28.87 -31.78
C ILE A 22 1.35 -28.11 -30.47
N CYS A 23 0.33 -28.04 -29.61
CA CYS A 23 0.47 -27.42 -28.30
C CYS A 23 1.33 -28.29 -27.38
N ASP A 24 2.40 -27.73 -26.80
CA ASP A 24 3.31 -28.48 -25.92
C ASP A 24 2.64 -28.89 -24.58
N SER A 25 1.69 -28.10 -24.09
CA SER A 25 1.02 -28.36 -22.80
C SER A 25 -0.08 -29.42 -22.88
N CYS A 26 -0.88 -29.44 -23.95
CA CYS A 26 -2.03 -30.35 -24.07
C CYS A 26 -1.95 -31.30 -25.28
N ARG A 27 -0.88 -31.23 -26.08
CA ARG A 27 -0.66 -32.00 -27.32
C ARG A 27 -1.74 -31.86 -28.40
N ALA A 28 -2.65 -30.89 -28.25
CA ALA A 28 -3.64 -30.59 -29.27
C ALA A 28 -2.97 -30.17 -30.59
N GLN A 29 -3.47 -30.71 -31.70
CA GLN A 29 -2.99 -30.44 -33.06
C GLN A 29 -3.97 -29.49 -33.76
N GLY A 30 -3.47 -28.60 -34.62
CA GLY A 30 -4.31 -27.71 -35.42
C GLY A 30 -3.51 -26.87 -36.41
N ALA A 31 -4.19 -25.97 -37.12
CA ALA A 31 -3.58 -24.99 -38.00
C ALA A 31 -3.41 -23.64 -37.30
N ALA A 32 -2.31 -22.94 -37.59
CA ALA A 32 -2.15 -21.56 -37.14
C ALA A 32 -3.26 -20.66 -37.72
N GLY A 33 -3.97 -19.92 -36.86
CA GLY A 33 -5.13 -19.10 -37.24
C GLY A 33 -6.49 -19.72 -36.95
N GLU A 34 -6.56 -20.96 -36.47
CA GLU A 34 -7.83 -21.65 -36.17
C GLU A 34 -7.99 -21.99 -34.67
N GLY A 35 -9.21 -21.84 -34.15
CA GLY A 35 -9.57 -22.23 -32.78
C GLY A 35 -8.66 -21.62 -31.71
N GLN A 36 -8.06 -22.47 -30.87
CA GLN A 36 -7.14 -22.04 -29.81
C GLN A 36 -5.78 -21.50 -30.32
N PHE A 37 -5.54 -21.54 -31.64
CA PHE A 37 -4.33 -21.04 -32.30
C PHE A 37 -4.59 -19.77 -33.14
N ALA A 38 -5.76 -19.14 -32.99
CA ALA A 38 -6.14 -17.93 -33.74
C ALA A 38 -5.09 -16.81 -33.65
N GLU A 39 -4.60 -16.51 -32.45
CA GLU A 39 -3.58 -15.48 -32.19
C GLU A 39 -2.25 -15.73 -32.92
N VAL A 40 -1.95 -16.99 -33.27
CA VAL A 40 -0.75 -17.37 -34.01
C VAL A 40 -0.90 -17.05 -35.50
N GLY A 41 -2.12 -17.08 -36.04
CA GLY A 41 -2.38 -16.75 -37.44
C GLY A 41 -2.09 -15.29 -37.77
N ASP A 42 -2.50 -14.38 -36.90
CA ASP A 42 -2.36 -12.93 -37.12
C ASP A 42 -0.89 -12.49 -37.18
N ILE A 43 -0.04 -13.02 -36.28
CA ILE A 43 1.40 -12.71 -36.27
C ILE A 43 2.17 -13.36 -37.43
N LEU A 44 1.58 -14.34 -38.12
CA LEU A 44 2.15 -14.97 -39.30
C LEU A 44 1.83 -14.22 -40.59
N HIS A 45 0.89 -13.25 -40.55
CA HIS A 45 0.52 -12.42 -41.68
C HIS A 45 1.49 -11.25 -41.87
N PHE A 46 2.70 -11.56 -42.34
CA PHE A 46 3.71 -10.56 -42.70
C PHE A 46 4.41 -10.90 -43.99
N ALA A 47 4.89 -9.88 -44.71
CA ALA A 47 5.72 -10.03 -45.90
C ALA A 47 7.15 -10.43 -45.47
N PRO A 48 7.61 -11.66 -45.76
CA PRO A 48 8.94 -12.09 -45.34
C PRO A 48 10.02 -11.31 -46.06
N VAL A 49 11.14 -11.05 -45.37
CA VAL A 49 12.24 -10.26 -45.91
C VAL A 49 12.93 -11.08 -47.02
N PRO A 50 13.01 -10.57 -48.25
CA PRO A 50 13.62 -11.30 -49.34
C PRO A 50 15.12 -11.49 -49.09
N ARG A 51 15.57 -12.74 -49.17
CA ARG A 51 16.99 -13.13 -49.12
C ARG A 51 17.29 -14.02 -50.31
N ARG A 52 18.54 -14.01 -50.78
CA ARG A 52 18.96 -14.91 -51.86
C ARG A 52 18.79 -16.37 -51.39
N PRO A 53 18.21 -17.25 -52.22
CA PRO A 53 18.05 -18.66 -51.86
C PRO A 53 19.43 -19.32 -51.86
N GLN A 54 20.02 -19.48 -50.67
CA GLN A 54 21.31 -20.13 -50.47
C GLN A 54 21.21 -21.03 -49.24
N VAL A 55 21.92 -22.16 -49.25
CA VAL A 55 22.03 -23.05 -48.10
C VAL A 55 22.54 -22.23 -46.90
N GLY A 56 21.74 -22.18 -45.82
CA GLY A 56 22.05 -21.41 -44.63
C GLY A 56 21.37 -20.03 -44.53
N ASN A 57 20.80 -19.49 -45.61
CA ASN A 57 20.03 -18.24 -45.55
C ASN A 57 18.64 -18.43 -44.93
N TRP A 58 18.07 -17.34 -44.43
CA TRP A 58 16.74 -17.29 -43.83
C TRP A 58 15.65 -17.42 -44.90
N THR A 59 14.97 -18.56 -44.94
CA THR A 59 13.82 -18.76 -45.81
C THR A 59 12.56 -18.09 -45.22
N PRO A 60 11.54 -17.79 -46.04
CA PRO A 60 10.24 -17.31 -45.56
C PRO A 60 9.64 -18.17 -44.44
N ASP A 61 9.74 -19.50 -44.56
CA ASP A 61 9.24 -20.43 -43.55
C ASP A 61 10.03 -20.34 -42.24
N GLN A 62 11.34 -20.15 -42.32
CA GLN A 62 12.18 -19.97 -41.13
C GLN A 62 11.88 -18.65 -40.42
N GLN A 63 11.56 -17.58 -41.16
CA GLN A 63 11.13 -16.31 -40.57
C GLN A 63 9.82 -16.49 -39.80
N ARG A 64 8.84 -17.18 -40.40
CA ARG A 64 7.56 -17.50 -39.76
C ARG A 64 7.74 -18.39 -38.53
N ALA A 65 8.52 -19.46 -38.65
CA ALA A 65 8.83 -20.37 -37.54
C ALA A 65 9.51 -19.63 -36.38
N PHE A 66 10.39 -18.67 -36.69
CA PHE A 66 11.03 -17.84 -35.67
C PHE A 66 10.02 -16.96 -34.92
N ILE A 67 9.11 -16.30 -35.63
CA ILE A 67 8.07 -15.46 -35.00
C ILE A 67 7.18 -16.29 -34.05
N VAL A 68 6.80 -17.51 -34.46
CA VAL A 68 6.05 -18.44 -33.61
C VAL A 68 6.88 -18.83 -32.37
N ALA A 69 8.16 -19.20 -32.57
CA ALA A 69 9.05 -19.56 -31.47
C ALA A 69 9.29 -18.37 -30.51
N LEU A 70 9.27 -17.14 -31.02
CA LEU A 70 9.39 -15.93 -30.22
C LEU A 70 8.14 -15.70 -29.36
N ALA A 71 6.94 -15.92 -29.89
CA ALA A 71 5.69 -15.81 -29.14
C ALA A 71 5.58 -16.83 -28.00
N ILE A 72 6.27 -17.96 -28.12
CA ILE A 72 6.33 -19.01 -27.09
C ILE A 72 7.40 -18.71 -26.04
N THR A 73 8.58 -18.26 -26.48
CA THR A 73 9.76 -18.20 -25.60
C THR A 73 10.03 -16.82 -25.01
N GLY A 74 9.51 -15.75 -25.61
CA GLY A 74 9.79 -14.36 -25.25
C GLY A 74 11.26 -13.94 -25.39
N SER A 75 12.11 -14.81 -25.93
CA SER A 75 13.56 -14.63 -25.96
C SER A 75 14.10 -14.94 -27.36
N PRO A 76 14.69 -13.96 -28.07
CA PRO A 76 15.21 -14.15 -29.42
C PRO A 76 16.26 -15.27 -29.52
N LYS A 77 17.12 -15.38 -28.49
CA LYS A 77 18.12 -16.45 -28.39
C LYS A 77 17.48 -17.83 -28.28
N ARG A 78 16.47 -17.98 -27.42
CA ARG A 78 15.75 -19.26 -27.25
C ARG A 78 14.93 -19.61 -28.48
N ALA A 79 14.28 -18.63 -29.11
CA ALA A 79 13.56 -18.79 -30.36
C ALA A 79 14.48 -19.25 -31.49
N GLY A 80 15.68 -18.66 -31.60
CA GLY A 80 16.71 -19.09 -32.54
C GLY A 80 17.13 -20.54 -32.32
N ILE A 81 17.49 -20.90 -31.08
CA ILE A 81 17.86 -22.28 -30.72
C ILE A 81 16.73 -23.26 -31.08
N ALA A 82 15.48 -22.91 -30.79
CA ALA A 82 14.31 -23.77 -31.06
C ALA A 82 14.14 -24.10 -32.56
N ILE A 83 14.54 -23.19 -33.46
CA ILE A 83 14.47 -23.42 -34.92
C ILE A 83 15.82 -23.76 -35.54
N GLY A 84 16.86 -24.00 -34.72
CA GLY A 84 18.21 -24.31 -35.19
C GLY A 84 18.93 -23.14 -35.88
N ARG A 85 18.63 -21.89 -35.52
CA ARG A 85 19.21 -20.67 -36.11
C ARG A 85 19.81 -19.73 -35.07
N ASP A 86 20.77 -18.91 -35.50
CA ASP A 86 21.39 -17.87 -34.69
C ASP A 86 20.50 -16.60 -34.62
N ASP A 87 20.35 -16.03 -33.43
CA ASP A 87 19.49 -14.87 -33.17
C ASP A 87 19.98 -13.60 -33.88
N ARG A 88 21.30 -13.47 -34.08
CA ARG A 88 21.88 -12.34 -34.82
C ARG A 88 21.39 -12.29 -36.26
N GLY A 89 21.11 -13.46 -36.85
CA GLY A 89 20.51 -13.57 -38.18
C GLY A 89 19.11 -12.96 -38.24
N ALA A 90 18.29 -13.21 -37.21
CA ALA A 90 16.95 -12.67 -37.09
C ALA A 90 16.98 -11.15 -36.83
N MET A 91 17.91 -10.67 -36.01
CA MET A 91 18.12 -9.24 -35.78
C MET A 91 18.52 -8.47 -37.05
N LYS A 92 19.32 -9.10 -37.93
CA LYS A 92 19.65 -8.56 -39.26
C LYS A 92 18.47 -8.54 -40.23
N LEU A 93 17.43 -9.36 -40.02
CA LEU A 93 16.20 -9.30 -40.82
C LEU A 93 15.34 -8.11 -40.38
N ARG A 94 15.27 -7.87 -39.07
CA ARG A 94 14.52 -6.74 -38.49
C ARG A 94 14.99 -5.38 -39.01
N THR A 95 16.30 -5.21 -39.19
CA THR A 95 16.92 -3.94 -39.63
C THR A 95 17.15 -3.85 -41.14
N ALA A 96 16.84 -4.91 -41.90
CA ALA A 96 17.05 -4.91 -43.35
C ALA A 96 15.98 -4.08 -44.09
N LYS A 97 16.32 -3.61 -45.30
CA LYS A 97 15.36 -3.00 -46.23
C LYS A 97 14.24 -4.00 -46.54
N GLY A 98 12.99 -3.63 -46.25
CA GLY A 98 11.82 -4.51 -46.33
C GLY A 98 11.53 -5.31 -45.05
N GLY A 99 12.25 -5.06 -43.95
CA GLY A 99 12.10 -5.71 -42.65
C GLY A 99 10.94 -5.21 -41.79
N GLU A 100 10.24 -4.17 -42.20
CA GLU A 100 9.20 -3.50 -41.40
C GLU A 100 8.05 -4.43 -41.02
N SER A 101 7.58 -5.25 -41.97
CA SER A 101 6.50 -6.21 -41.73
C SER A 101 6.95 -7.32 -40.77
N PHE A 102 8.19 -7.80 -40.90
CA PHE A 102 8.80 -8.74 -39.96
C PHE A 102 9.01 -8.13 -38.56
N SER A 103 9.39 -6.85 -38.45
CA SER A 103 9.50 -6.17 -37.16
C SER A 103 8.14 -6.04 -36.48
N LYS A 104 7.08 -5.72 -37.21
CA LYS A 104 5.72 -5.67 -36.65
C LYS A 104 5.27 -7.04 -36.12
N ALA A 105 5.52 -8.11 -36.88
CA ALA A 105 5.24 -9.47 -36.44
C ALA A 105 6.05 -9.88 -35.20
N TRP A 106 7.30 -9.42 -35.12
CA TRP A 106 8.17 -9.63 -33.96
C TRP A 106 7.63 -8.96 -32.70
N ASP A 107 7.26 -7.69 -32.80
CA ASP A 107 6.75 -6.92 -31.68
C ASP A 107 5.39 -7.49 -31.21
N ALA A 108 4.53 -7.93 -32.14
CA ALA A 108 3.29 -8.63 -31.82
C ALA A 108 3.51 -9.98 -31.12
N ALA A 109 4.50 -10.76 -31.56
CA ALA A 109 4.87 -12.02 -30.89
C ALA A 109 5.33 -11.80 -29.44
N LEU A 110 6.12 -10.76 -29.18
CA LEU A 110 6.51 -10.39 -27.81
C LEU A 110 5.33 -9.95 -26.95
N ALA A 111 4.36 -9.23 -27.53
CA ALA A 111 3.14 -8.84 -26.82
C ALA A 111 2.31 -10.07 -26.39
N ILE A 112 2.15 -11.05 -27.28
CA ILE A 112 1.46 -12.32 -26.96
C ILE A 112 2.15 -13.05 -25.82
N PHE A 113 3.49 -13.15 -25.85
CA PHE A 113 4.24 -13.78 -24.77
C PHE A 113 4.02 -13.05 -23.42
N ALA A 114 4.08 -11.72 -23.43
CA ALA A 114 3.89 -10.92 -22.23
C ALA A 114 2.50 -11.09 -21.60
N GLU A 115 1.44 -11.14 -22.42
CA GLU A 115 0.08 -11.38 -21.94
C GLU A 115 -0.09 -12.79 -21.34
N LYS A 116 0.51 -13.81 -21.98
CA LYS A 116 0.52 -15.18 -21.44
C LYS A 116 1.24 -15.27 -20.10
N GLU A 117 2.39 -14.62 -19.95
CA GLU A 117 3.14 -14.65 -18.70
C GLU A 117 2.40 -13.90 -17.58
N LYS A 118 1.73 -12.77 -17.88
CA LYS A 118 0.85 -12.09 -16.93
C LYS A 118 -0.32 -12.97 -16.50
N ALA A 119 -0.97 -13.67 -17.42
CA ALA A 119 -2.05 -14.59 -17.11
C ALA A 119 -1.56 -15.76 -16.22
N ALA A 120 -0.39 -16.33 -16.54
CA ALA A 120 0.24 -17.36 -15.72
C ALA A 120 0.58 -16.85 -14.31
N GLU A 121 1.11 -15.64 -14.18
CA GLU A 121 1.43 -15.06 -12.88
C GLU A 121 0.19 -14.77 -12.03
N ARG A 122 -0.90 -14.31 -12.66
CA ARG A 122 -2.21 -14.16 -12.01
C ARG A 122 -2.70 -15.49 -11.46
N GLU A 123 -2.61 -16.55 -12.24
CA GLU A 123 -3.03 -17.89 -11.79
C GLU A 123 -2.12 -18.44 -10.69
N ARG A 124 -0.80 -18.28 -10.79
CA ARG A 124 0.15 -18.66 -9.71
C ARG A 124 -0.15 -17.89 -8.43
N THR A 125 -0.46 -16.60 -8.53
CA THR A 125 -0.81 -15.74 -7.40
C THR A 125 -2.12 -16.19 -6.78
N LYS A 126 -3.15 -16.44 -7.59
CA LYS A 126 -4.43 -16.99 -7.16
C LYS A 126 -4.24 -18.32 -6.44
N GLY A 127 -3.52 -19.27 -7.04
CA GLY A 127 -3.20 -20.55 -6.40
C GLY A 127 -2.41 -20.41 -5.09
N ARG A 128 -1.52 -19.42 -4.99
CA ARG A 128 -0.80 -19.12 -3.73
C ARG A 128 -1.75 -18.57 -2.65
N LEU A 129 -2.68 -17.68 -3.02
CA LEU A 129 -3.70 -17.14 -2.12
C LEU A 129 -4.68 -18.23 -1.68
N GLU A 130 -5.12 -19.09 -2.60
CA GLU A 130 -5.98 -20.24 -2.30
C GLU A 130 -5.27 -21.27 -1.42
N ALA A 131 -4.00 -21.57 -1.67
CA ALA A 131 -3.21 -22.44 -0.78
C ALA A 131 -3.00 -21.81 0.61
N ARG A 132 -2.89 -20.47 0.70
CA ARG A 132 -2.85 -19.77 1.99
C ARG A 132 -4.21 -19.84 2.70
N ALA A 133 -5.31 -19.62 1.99
CA ALA A 133 -6.66 -19.76 2.53
C ALA A 133 -6.95 -21.20 2.97
N GLY A 134 -6.53 -22.19 2.19
CA GLY A 134 -6.63 -23.62 2.52
C GLY A 134 -5.81 -24.00 3.76
N ARG A 135 -4.62 -23.41 3.97
CA ARG A 135 -3.85 -23.57 5.21
C ARG A 135 -4.53 -22.95 6.44
N HIS A 136 -5.38 -21.93 6.27
CA HIS A 136 -6.24 -21.43 7.33
C HIS A 136 -7.53 -22.28 7.51
N GLY A 137 -7.84 -23.16 6.56
CA GLY A 137 -8.97 -24.09 6.60
C GLY A 137 -8.65 -25.52 7.08
N SER A 138 -7.38 -25.92 7.15
CA SER A 138 -6.98 -27.23 7.67
C SER A 138 -6.44 -27.12 9.10
N ALA A 139 -7.33 -27.34 10.07
CA ALA A 139 -7.09 -27.80 11.44
C ALA A 139 -5.66 -27.62 12.00
N GLY A 140 -5.42 -26.49 12.67
CA GLY A 140 -4.52 -26.47 13.82
C GLY A 140 -5.16 -27.23 15.01
N PRO A 141 -4.38 -27.64 16.02
CA PRO A 141 -4.93 -28.36 17.16
C PRO A 141 -5.67 -27.38 18.09
N SER A 142 -6.92 -27.05 17.76
CA SER A 142 -7.97 -26.74 18.75
C SER A 142 -9.33 -26.70 18.04
N GLY A 143 -10.25 -27.57 18.45
CA GLY A 143 -11.66 -27.46 18.10
C GLY A 143 -12.27 -26.23 18.78
N ARG A 144 -12.12 -25.06 18.16
CA ARG A 144 -12.85 -23.84 18.53
C ARG A 144 -13.97 -23.62 17.53
N SER A 145 -15.17 -23.54 18.04
CA SER A 145 -16.37 -23.21 17.29
C SER A 145 -16.26 -21.78 16.72
N LYS A 146 -17.11 -21.45 15.76
CA LYS A 146 -17.26 -20.06 15.29
C LYS A 146 -17.65 -19.12 16.44
N GLU A 147 -18.43 -19.63 17.39
CA GLU A 147 -18.85 -18.91 18.60
C GLU A 147 -17.63 -18.57 19.48
N ASP A 148 -16.67 -19.49 19.62
CA ASP A 148 -15.42 -19.21 20.36
C ASP A 148 -14.59 -18.11 19.69
N GLN A 149 -14.55 -18.10 18.35
CA GLN A 149 -13.85 -17.07 17.58
C GLN A 149 -14.52 -15.70 17.71
N GLU A 150 -15.85 -15.65 17.66
CA GLU A 150 -16.62 -14.43 17.85
C GLU A 150 -16.48 -13.88 19.27
N ALA A 151 -16.44 -14.77 20.27
CA ALA A 151 -16.19 -14.42 21.66
C ALA A 151 -14.75 -13.88 21.88
N ASP A 152 -13.75 -14.49 21.25
CA ASP A 152 -12.36 -14.00 21.26
C ASP A 152 -12.27 -12.58 20.66
N LEU A 153 -12.89 -12.37 19.49
CA LEU A 153 -12.93 -11.04 18.85
C LEU A 153 -13.73 -10.02 19.67
N ALA A 154 -14.77 -10.44 20.39
CA ALA A 154 -15.52 -9.56 21.27
C ALA A 154 -14.68 -9.12 22.48
N ARG A 155 -13.96 -10.05 23.11
CA ARG A 155 -12.99 -9.74 24.18
C ARG A 155 -11.90 -8.79 23.69
N GLU A 156 -11.34 -9.04 22.51
CA GLU A 156 -10.31 -8.15 21.95
C GLU A 156 -10.83 -6.73 21.70
N ARG A 157 -12.08 -6.59 21.21
CA ARG A 157 -12.73 -5.27 21.05
C ARG A 157 -12.94 -4.58 22.41
N GLU A 158 -13.36 -5.32 23.42
CA GLU A 158 -13.54 -4.79 24.77
C GLU A 158 -12.20 -4.34 25.38
N ASP A 159 -11.16 -5.16 25.27
CA ASP A 159 -9.81 -4.85 25.72
C ASP A 159 -9.25 -3.61 25.01
N TYR A 160 -9.50 -3.50 23.70
CA TYR A 160 -9.10 -2.34 22.90
C TYR A 160 -9.81 -1.06 23.37
N GLU A 161 -11.13 -1.09 23.54
CA GLU A 161 -11.88 0.07 24.01
C GLU A 161 -11.50 0.43 25.45
N ALA A 162 -11.24 -0.55 26.31
CA ALA A 162 -10.73 -0.33 27.67
C ALA A 162 -9.32 0.28 27.65
N ALA A 163 -8.43 -0.15 26.75
CA ALA A 163 -7.11 0.45 26.57
C ALA A 163 -7.22 1.91 26.07
N ARG A 164 -8.08 2.15 25.08
CA ARG A 164 -8.34 3.48 24.53
C ARG A 164 -8.93 4.43 25.57
N ALA A 165 -9.88 3.98 26.38
CA ALA A 165 -10.44 4.75 27.48
C ALA A 165 -9.36 5.11 28.51
N ARG A 166 -8.51 4.16 28.92
CA ARG A 166 -7.39 4.41 29.84
C ARG A 166 -6.43 5.48 29.32
N ILE A 167 -6.06 5.43 28.03
CA ILE A 167 -5.18 6.42 27.40
C ILE A 167 -5.86 7.78 27.37
N ARG A 168 -7.12 7.86 26.92
CA ARG A 168 -7.90 9.10 26.89
C ARG A 168 -7.99 9.74 28.28
N ASP A 169 -8.34 8.97 29.31
CA ASP A 169 -8.48 9.49 30.67
C ASP A 169 -7.14 9.97 31.24
N ARG A 170 -6.04 9.29 30.89
CA ARG A 170 -4.68 9.73 31.25
C ARG A 170 -4.33 11.07 30.59
N LEU A 171 -4.62 11.25 29.30
CA LEU A 171 -4.36 12.50 28.59
C LEU A 171 -5.24 13.65 29.11
N LEU A 172 -6.51 13.39 29.39
CA LEU A 172 -7.41 14.38 29.99
C LEU A 172 -6.92 14.81 31.38
N ARG A 173 -6.48 13.87 32.23
CA ARG A 173 -5.87 14.19 33.52
C ARG A 173 -4.61 15.05 33.38
N ALA A 174 -3.70 14.69 32.47
CA ALA A 174 -2.48 15.45 32.23
C ALA A 174 -2.77 16.89 31.80
N ARG A 175 -3.75 17.08 30.91
CA ARG A 175 -4.20 18.41 30.48
C ARG A 175 -4.81 19.22 31.62
N ARG A 176 -5.70 18.64 32.42
CA ARG A 176 -6.32 19.32 33.57
C ARG A 176 -5.25 19.77 34.56
N LEU A 177 -4.25 18.92 34.84
CA LEU A 177 -3.10 19.27 35.66
C LEU A 177 -2.28 20.41 35.04
N TYR A 178 -2.08 20.39 33.72
CA TYR A 178 -1.40 21.48 33.04
C TYR A 178 -2.15 22.81 33.20
N LEU A 179 -3.45 22.85 32.89
CA LEU A 179 -4.28 24.05 33.06
C LEU A 179 -4.27 24.56 34.50
N PHE A 180 -4.43 23.66 35.46
CA PHE A 180 -4.35 23.96 36.89
C PHE A 180 -3.04 24.67 37.27
N THR A 181 -1.91 24.22 36.72
CA THR A 181 -0.62 24.87 36.99
C THR A 181 -0.48 26.26 36.34
N LEU A 182 -1.31 26.59 35.36
CA LEU A 182 -1.36 27.94 34.78
C LEU A 182 -2.27 28.88 35.58
N CYS A 183 -3.16 28.35 36.43
CA CYS A 183 -4.10 29.18 37.21
C CYS A 183 -3.41 30.23 38.09
N ALA A 184 -2.15 30.00 38.50
CA ALA A 184 -1.37 30.94 39.31
C ALA A 184 -0.91 32.21 38.56
N ASP A 185 -0.99 32.24 37.23
CA ASP A 185 -0.34 33.27 36.41
C ASP A 185 -1.26 33.76 35.28
N GLU A 186 -1.84 34.94 35.47
CA GLU A 186 -2.76 35.59 34.50
C GLU A 186 -2.13 35.76 33.10
N ALA A 187 -0.82 36.00 33.01
CA ALA A 187 -0.16 36.14 31.72
C ALA A 187 -0.11 34.80 30.97
N LYS A 188 0.09 33.70 31.70
CA LYS A 188 0.02 32.35 31.12
C LYS A 188 -1.40 31.94 30.74
N GLN A 189 -2.40 32.35 31.53
CA GLN A 189 -3.81 32.14 31.18
C GLN A 189 -4.16 32.84 29.87
N ALA A 190 -3.85 34.13 29.75
CA ALA A 190 -4.09 34.90 28.53
C ALA A 190 -3.35 34.34 27.30
N ALA A 191 -2.10 33.89 27.48
CA ALA A 191 -1.33 33.26 26.42
C ALA A 191 -1.97 31.93 25.96
N TRP A 192 -2.46 31.11 26.88
CA TRP A 192 -3.17 29.88 26.55
C TRP A 192 -4.43 30.17 25.74
N GLU A 193 -5.27 31.12 26.18
CA GLU A 193 -6.52 31.43 25.48
C GLU A 193 -6.28 31.96 24.06
N ALA A 194 -5.21 32.74 23.87
CA ALA A 194 -4.82 33.22 22.54
C ALA A 194 -4.39 32.10 21.59
N LEU A 195 -3.78 31.03 22.11
CA LEU A 195 -3.24 29.93 21.30
C LEU A 195 -4.22 28.75 21.13
N CYS A 196 -4.94 28.41 22.19
CA CYS A 196 -5.71 27.18 22.33
C CYS A 196 -7.22 27.43 22.45
N GLY A 197 -7.65 28.68 22.59
CA GLY A 197 -9.04 29.05 22.81
C GLY A 197 -9.48 29.11 24.28
N PRO A 198 -10.75 29.46 24.55
CA PRO A 198 -11.23 29.82 25.87
C PRO A 198 -11.18 28.65 26.87
N VAL A 199 -10.91 28.97 28.15
CA VAL A 199 -10.87 28.02 29.26
C VAL A 199 -11.70 28.53 30.43
N ASP A 200 -12.43 27.63 31.09
CA ASP A 200 -13.06 27.93 32.38
C ASP A 200 -12.01 27.74 33.49
N TRP A 201 -11.34 28.84 33.84
CA TRP A 201 -10.26 28.85 34.81
C TRP A 201 -10.71 28.50 36.23
N ALA A 202 -11.97 28.77 36.58
CA ALA A 202 -12.54 28.33 37.86
C ALA A 202 -12.63 26.80 37.92
N ARG A 203 -13.13 26.16 36.85
CA ARG A 203 -13.10 24.69 36.75
C ARG A 203 -11.69 24.12 36.66
N ALA A 204 -10.76 24.83 36.01
CA ALA A 204 -9.36 24.41 35.92
C ALA A 204 -8.67 24.40 37.29
N LEU A 205 -8.94 25.40 38.14
CA LEU A 205 -8.46 25.47 39.52
C LEU A 205 -8.95 24.27 40.35
N GLU A 206 -10.16 23.79 40.10
CA GLU A 206 -10.73 22.62 40.76
C GLU A 206 -10.40 21.28 40.08
N MET A 207 -9.54 21.29 39.05
CA MET A 207 -9.23 20.13 38.18
C MET A 207 -10.47 19.43 37.59
N LYS A 208 -11.56 20.18 37.39
CA LYS A 208 -12.81 19.66 36.83
C LYS A 208 -12.76 19.57 35.30
N PRO A 209 -13.56 18.67 34.70
CA PRO A 209 -13.74 18.63 33.25
C PRO A 209 -14.21 19.98 32.69
N GLN A 210 -13.65 20.38 31.55
CA GLN A 210 -14.09 21.55 30.79
C GLN A 210 -15.31 21.18 29.91
N ASP A 211 -16.13 22.15 29.50
CA ASP A 211 -17.36 21.87 28.72
C ASP A 211 -17.11 21.20 27.36
N ASN A 212 -15.90 21.35 26.83
CA ASN A 212 -15.43 20.73 25.59
C ASN A 212 -14.79 19.35 25.80
N GLU A 213 -14.87 18.76 27.00
CA GLU A 213 -14.41 17.41 27.27
C GLU A 213 -15.54 16.36 27.17
N PRO A 214 -15.34 15.23 26.45
CA PRO A 214 -14.14 14.84 25.70
C PRO A 214 -14.05 15.56 24.34
N TYR A 215 -12.84 16.01 23.99
CA TYR A 215 -12.58 16.80 22.78
C TYR A 215 -13.00 16.08 21.50
N PRO A 216 -13.68 16.76 20.55
CA PRO A 216 -13.86 16.23 19.21
C PRO A 216 -12.48 16.13 18.55
N VAL A 217 -12.11 14.93 18.09
CA VAL A 217 -10.81 14.71 17.45
C VAL A 217 -10.79 15.44 16.10
N ARG A 218 -10.16 16.62 16.02
CA ARG A 218 -9.85 17.29 14.76
C ARG A 218 -8.38 17.04 14.42
N MET A 219 -8.09 15.93 13.73
CA MET A 219 -6.71 15.54 13.36
C MET A 219 -6.01 16.45 12.32
N VAL A 220 -6.54 17.65 12.06
CA VAL A 220 -5.98 18.57 11.05
C VAL A 220 -5.02 19.59 11.69
N GLU A 221 -5.20 19.92 12.97
CA GLU A 221 -4.30 20.78 13.75
C GLU A 221 -4.18 20.22 15.18
N PRO A 222 -2.98 20.12 15.76
CA PRO A 222 -2.85 19.67 17.14
C PRO A 222 -3.44 20.73 18.08
N ASP A 223 -4.64 20.48 18.59
CA ASP A 223 -5.35 21.35 19.55
C ASP A 223 -4.62 21.47 20.92
N MET A 224 -3.55 20.70 21.14
CA MET A 224 -2.83 20.64 22.41
C MET A 224 -1.36 20.25 22.21
N LEU A 225 -0.45 21.11 22.66
CA LEU A 225 0.98 20.82 22.73
C LEU A 225 1.41 20.66 24.20
N LEU A 226 1.54 19.41 24.65
CA LEU A 226 2.15 19.10 25.93
C LEU A 226 3.64 18.84 25.71
N THR A 227 4.49 19.75 26.18
CA THR A 227 5.94 19.53 26.09
C THR A 227 6.37 18.44 27.07
N ALA A 228 7.30 17.59 26.63
CA ALA A 228 7.87 16.54 27.46
C ALA A 228 8.49 17.09 28.76
N GLU A 229 9.14 18.27 28.66
CA GLU A 229 9.71 19.02 29.79
C GLU A 229 8.65 19.54 30.78
N GLY A 230 7.38 19.64 30.37
CA GLY A 230 6.27 20.11 31.20
C GLY A 230 5.89 19.15 32.33
N GLY A 231 6.40 17.91 32.31
CA GLY A 231 6.33 16.99 33.45
C GLY A 231 4.94 16.41 33.77
N CYS A 232 3.97 16.61 32.88
CA CYS A 232 2.59 16.13 33.06
C CYS A 232 2.40 14.67 32.59
N ILE A 233 3.40 14.08 31.92
CA ILE A 233 3.40 12.70 31.44
C ILE A 233 4.78 12.03 31.66
N PRO A 234 5.25 11.94 32.91
CA PRO A 234 6.60 11.48 33.24
C PRO A 234 6.85 10.02 32.82
N ASP A 235 5.84 9.15 32.97
CA ASP A 235 5.91 7.73 32.62
C ASP A 235 6.21 7.45 31.14
N MET A 236 5.84 8.37 30.23
CA MET A 236 6.08 8.20 28.78
C MET A 236 7.41 8.80 28.34
N VAL A 237 7.91 9.81 29.05
CA VAL A 237 9.14 10.54 28.66
C VAL A 237 10.36 9.93 29.36
N GLY A 238 10.20 9.34 30.55
CA GLY A 238 11.25 8.62 31.27
C GLY A 238 12.35 9.52 31.86
N CYS A 239 12.28 10.84 31.66
CA CYS A 239 13.17 11.82 32.24
C CYS A 239 12.42 13.16 32.47
N GLY A 240 12.83 13.93 33.48
CA GLY A 240 12.25 15.23 33.80
C GLY A 240 11.47 15.27 35.11
N ARG A 241 10.78 16.40 35.34
CA ARG A 241 9.97 16.68 36.53
C ARG A 241 8.66 15.88 36.51
N ASP A 242 8.20 15.38 37.65
CA ASP A 242 6.90 14.69 37.77
C ASP A 242 5.88 15.61 38.44
N ARG A 243 5.10 16.34 37.64
CA ARG A 243 4.08 17.24 38.18
C ARG A 243 2.91 16.49 38.85
N GLY A 244 2.69 15.23 38.49
CA GLY A 244 1.65 14.42 39.12
C GLY A 244 2.00 14.09 40.57
N GLN A 245 3.23 13.64 40.82
CA GLN A 245 3.72 13.40 42.18
C GLN A 245 3.80 14.69 43.00
N GLU A 246 4.24 15.79 42.41
CA GLU A 246 4.30 17.07 43.11
C GLU A 246 2.91 17.59 43.49
N TYR A 247 1.91 17.38 42.63
CA TYR A 247 0.51 17.65 42.94
C TYR A 247 0.03 16.83 44.13
N VAL A 248 0.26 15.52 44.12
CA VAL A 248 -0.11 14.64 45.25
C VAL A 248 0.57 15.10 46.55
N ALA A 249 1.88 15.37 46.50
CA ALA A 249 2.62 15.84 47.66
C ALA A 249 2.12 17.20 48.17
N ALA A 250 1.73 18.12 47.28
CA ALA A 250 1.16 19.40 47.66
C ALA A 250 -0.23 19.24 48.31
N CYS A 251 -1.08 18.36 47.78
CA CYS A 251 -2.38 18.04 48.39
C CYS A 251 -2.22 17.40 49.76
N ASP A 252 -1.31 16.44 49.91
CA ASP A 252 -1.06 15.75 51.19
C ASP A 252 -0.52 16.73 52.24
N GLU A 253 0.46 17.57 51.87
CA GLU A 253 1.00 18.62 52.75
C GLU A 253 -0.09 19.63 53.15
N ALA A 254 -0.95 20.05 52.22
CA ALA A 254 -2.05 20.97 52.50
C ALA A 254 -3.08 20.33 53.45
N ARG A 255 -3.37 19.03 53.30
CA ARG A 255 -4.25 18.29 54.23
C ARG A 255 -3.66 18.15 55.63
N GLU A 256 -2.35 17.96 55.75
CA GLU A 256 -1.67 17.75 57.04
C GLU A 256 -1.43 19.06 57.81
N THR A 257 -1.05 20.14 57.12
CA THR A 257 -0.55 21.36 57.76
C THR A 257 -1.55 22.52 57.76
N GLY A 258 -2.50 22.53 56.82
CA GLY A 258 -3.45 23.63 56.65
C GLY A 258 -2.82 24.97 56.19
N GLU A 259 -1.53 25.00 55.85
CA GLU A 259 -0.77 26.21 55.46
C GLU A 259 0.09 26.00 54.19
N GLU A 260 0.67 27.09 53.63
CA GLU A 260 1.54 27.05 52.44
C GLU A 260 2.91 26.40 52.74
N GLY A 261 2.97 25.09 52.62
CA GLY A 261 4.21 24.35 52.71
C GLY A 261 5.10 24.44 51.46
N PRO A 262 6.35 23.93 51.56
CA PRO A 262 7.32 23.93 50.46
C PRO A 262 6.93 23.05 49.25
N ALA A 263 6.03 22.07 49.38
CA ALA A 263 5.52 21.31 48.23
C ALA A 263 4.52 22.15 47.43
N VAL A 264 3.58 22.82 48.11
CA VAL A 264 2.64 23.78 47.48
C VAL A 264 3.39 24.88 46.73
N ARG A 265 4.39 25.51 47.39
CA ARG A 265 5.22 26.56 46.75
C ARG A 265 6.02 26.07 45.54
N ARG A 266 6.46 24.80 45.53
CA ARG A 266 7.14 24.24 44.36
C ARG A 266 6.21 24.07 43.17
N LEU A 267 4.95 23.73 43.40
CA LEU A 267 3.99 23.47 42.33
C LEU A 267 3.44 24.75 41.68
N PHE A 268 3.10 25.78 42.48
CA PHE A 268 2.47 27.02 41.98
C PHE A 268 3.38 28.25 41.95
N GLY A 269 4.56 28.19 42.59
CA GLY A 269 5.30 29.41 42.95
C GLY A 269 4.68 30.10 44.17
N CYS A 270 5.08 31.36 44.45
CA CYS A 270 4.63 32.12 45.62
C CYS A 270 3.21 32.73 45.51
N ALA A 271 2.37 32.27 44.60
CA ALA A 271 1.19 33.03 44.13
C ALA A 271 -0.19 32.41 44.46
N ILE A 272 -0.27 31.22 45.08
CA ILE A 272 -1.56 30.58 45.38
C ILE A 272 -1.67 30.19 46.86
N THR A 273 -2.80 30.57 47.48
CA THR A 273 -3.13 30.22 48.87
C THR A 273 -3.69 28.80 49.00
N PRO A 274 -3.44 28.07 50.11
CA PRO A 274 -3.77 26.64 50.24
C PRO A 274 -5.26 26.37 50.21
N SER A 275 -6.10 27.36 50.56
CA SER A 275 -7.56 27.24 50.57
C SER A 275 -8.18 27.06 49.18
N GLU A 276 -7.40 27.27 48.11
CA GLU A 276 -7.84 27.16 46.72
C GLU A 276 -7.46 25.80 46.09
N LEU A 277 -6.78 24.93 46.83
CA LEU A 277 -6.41 23.60 46.36
C LEU A 277 -7.59 22.62 46.45
N PRO A 278 -7.92 21.90 45.36
CA PRO A 278 -8.92 20.85 45.43
C PRO A 278 -8.45 19.73 46.36
N LEU A 279 -9.23 19.51 47.44
CA LEU A 279 -9.10 18.38 48.37
C LEU A 279 -9.43 17.04 47.72
#